data_AF-A0A382KUU9-F1
#
_entry.id   AF-A0A382KUU9-F1
#
_cell.length_a   1.000
_cell.length_b   1.000
_cell.length_c   1.000
_cell.angle_alpha   90.00
_cell.angle_beta   90.00
_cell.angle_gamma   90.00
#
_symmetry.space_group_name_H-M   'P 1'
#
loop_
_entity.id
_entity.type
_entity.pdbx_description
1 polymer ?
#
loop_
_entity_poly.entity_id
_entity_poly.type
_entity_poly.pdbx_seq_one_letter_code
_entity_poly.pdbx_strand_id
1 'polypeptide(L)'
;GDVFATLLAMTDTVDSARGENPTNGRVEVPRDGFTVIMTTNIESMEELPAALKDRFPCAIRINEPHPNALADLPRNLREYARKMADAGNRRISLRQFYAYSKLRESHGDERAANLIFGDRSESFLDAMKVDTAW
;
A
#
# COMPACT_ATOMS: atom_id res chain seq x y z
N GLY A 1 -18.19 3.68 20.79
CA GLY A 1 -17.77 2.26 20.73
C GLY A 1 -16.33 2.22 20.32
N ASP A 2 -15.55 1.31 20.90
CA ASP A 2 -14.15 1.09 20.52
C ASP A 2 -14.08 0.48 19.11
N VAL A 3 -13.44 1.19 18.18
CA VAL A 3 -13.28 0.77 16.78
C VAL A 3 -12.52 -0.55 16.69
N PHE A 4 -11.58 -0.79 17.61
CA PHE A 4 -10.79 -2.02 17.64
C PHE A 4 -11.65 -3.22 18.06
N ALA A 5 -12.48 -3.06 19.09
CA ALA A 5 -13.44 -4.09 19.51
C ALA A 5 -14.43 -4.45 18.39
N THR A 6 -14.93 -3.46 17.65
CA THR A 6 -15.80 -3.71 16.49
C THR A 6 -15.08 -4.49 15.39
N LEU A 7 -13.83 -4.13 15.08
CA LEU A 7 -13.02 -4.86 14.11
C LEU A 7 -12.78 -6.31 14.55
N LEU A 8 -12.46 -6.55 15.82
CA LEU A 8 -12.27 -7.91 16.34
C LEU A 8 -13.54 -8.75 16.25
N ALA A 9 -14.70 -8.16 16.55
CA ALA A 9 -15.98 -8.85 16.46
C ALA A 9 -16.39 -9.20 15.02
N MET A 10 -15.96 -8.40 14.04
CA MET A 10 -16.26 -8.61 12.62
C MET A 10 -15.21 -9.45 11.88
N THR A 11 -14.02 -9.63 12.47
CA THR A 11 -12.90 -10.42 11.90
C THR A 11 -12.76 -11.80 12.56
N ASP A 12 -13.68 -12.16 13.44
CA ASP A 12 -13.77 -13.49 14.03
C ASP A 12 -14.27 -14.53 12.99
N THR A 13 -14.33 -15.80 13.38
CA THR A 13 -14.82 -16.87 12.48
C THR A 13 -16.25 -16.61 12.01
N VAL A 14 -16.66 -17.21 10.89
CA VAL A 14 -18.03 -17.07 10.36
C VAL A 14 -19.10 -17.44 11.42
N ASP A 15 -18.80 -18.40 12.29
CA ASP A 15 -19.69 -18.87 13.34
C ASP A 15 -19.79 -17.91 14.55
N SER A 16 -18.80 -17.04 14.75
CA SER A 16 -18.68 -16.16 15.93
C SER A 16 -18.81 -14.68 15.61
N ALA A 17 -18.62 -14.29 14.35
CA ALA A 17 -18.70 -12.91 13.90
C ALA A 17 -20.14 -12.40 14.01
N ARG A 18 -20.32 -11.33 14.78
CA ARG A 18 -21.61 -10.67 14.99
C ARG A 18 -21.39 -9.20 15.28
N GLY A 19 -22.20 -8.35 14.66
CA GLY A 19 -22.14 -6.91 14.86
C GLY A 19 -23.48 -6.39 15.32
N GLU A 20 -23.53 -5.70 16.46
CA GLU A 20 -24.70 -4.93 16.84
C GLU A 20 -24.65 -3.56 16.17
N ASN A 21 -25.69 -3.22 15.40
CA ASN A 21 -25.80 -1.92 14.78
C ASN A 21 -26.09 -0.87 15.87
N PRO A 22 -25.19 0.09 16.11
CA PRO A 22 -25.29 1.03 17.22
C PRO A 22 -26.47 2.02 17.08
N THR A 23 -27.07 2.13 15.90
CA THR A 23 -28.19 3.05 15.64
C THR A 23 -29.55 2.43 15.91
N ASN A 24 -29.70 1.11 15.76
CA ASN A 24 -30.99 0.43 15.88
C ASN A 24 -30.98 -0.83 16.74
N GLY A 25 -29.84 -1.22 17.32
CA GLY A 25 -29.69 -2.38 18.20
C GLY A 25 -29.83 -3.73 17.49
N ARG A 26 -29.88 -3.76 16.16
CA ARG A 26 -30.03 -5.00 15.41
C ARG A 26 -28.71 -5.77 15.41
N VAL A 27 -28.76 -7.05 15.77
CA VAL A 27 -27.63 -7.97 15.61
C VAL A 27 -27.58 -8.45 14.15
N GLU A 28 -26.48 -8.14 13.48
CA GLU A 28 -26.14 -8.62 12.14
C GLU A 28 -25.22 -9.83 12.23
N VAL A 29 -25.51 -10.84 11.42
CA VAL A 29 -24.70 -12.06 11.26
C VAL A 29 -24.19 -12.11 9.81
N PRO A 30 -22.92 -12.52 9.58
CA PRO A 30 -22.38 -12.69 8.25
C PRO A 30 -23.24 -13.65 7.42
N ARG A 31 -23.38 -13.34 6.12
CA ARG A 31 -24.00 -14.26 5.16
C ARG A 31 -22.98 -15.27 4.66
N ASP A 32 -23.46 -16.36 4.08
CA ASP A 32 -22.64 -17.31 3.34
C ASP A 32 -21.76 -16.58 2.31
N GLY A 33 -20.46 -16.93 2.29
CA GLY A 33 -19.47 -16.31 1.42
C GLY A 33 -18.87 -15.00 1.95
N PHE A 34 -19.24 -14.56 3.15
CA PHE A 34 -18.58 -13.41 3.78
C PHE A 34 -17.08 -13.67 3.99
N THR A 35 -16.26 -12.74 3.54
CA THR A 35 -14.80 -12.78 3.68
C THR A 35 -14.30 -11.42 4.15
N VAL A 36 -13.30 -11.42 5.03
CA VAL A 36 -12.62 -10.21 5.48
C VAL A 36 -11.24 -10.14 4.87
N ILE A 37 -10.91 -9.00 4.25
CA ILE A 37 -9.58 -8.68 3.75
C ILE A 37 -9.11 -7.40 4.44
N MET A 38 -7.94 -7.45 5.09
CA MET A 38 -7.30 -6.29 5.71
C MET A 38 -6.06 -5.90 4.91
N THR A 39 -5.92 -4.60 4.62
CA THR A 39 -4.71 -4.02 4.04
C THR A 39 -4.08 -3.05 5.03
N THR A 40 -2.77 -3.13 5.23
CA THR A 40 -2.04 -2.28 6.18
C THR A 40 -0.70 -1.84 5.58
N ASN A 41 -0.19 -0.69 6.05
CA ASN A 41 1.09 -0.12 5.64
C ASN A 41 2.23 -0.44 6.62
N ILE A 42 2.01 -1.33 7.59
CA ILE A 42 3.10 -1.79 8.46
C ILE A 42 4.21 -2.43 7.63
N GLU A 43 5.45 -2.14 8.00
CA GLU A 43 6.61 -2.69 7.32
C GLU A 43 7.01 -4.05 7.93
N SER A 44 6.75 -4.24 9.23
CA SER A 44 6.91 -5.52 9.92
C SER A 44 5.58 -6.12 10.36
N MET A 45 5.37 -7.39 10.02
CA MET A 45 4.22 -8.15 10.53
C MET A 45 4.25 -8.30 12.04
N GLU A 46 5.42 -8.18 12.69
CA GLU A 46 5.54 -8.24 14.14
C GLU A 46 4.77 -7.11 14.83
N GLU A 47 4.61 -5.96 14.16
CA GLU A 47 3.88 -4.79 14.68
C GLU A 47 2.36 -5.01 14.76
N LEU A 48 1.81 -6.02 14.08
CA LEU A 48 0.39 -6.35 14.22
C LEU A 48 0.08 -6.87 15.64
N PRO A 49 -0.97 -6.34 16.29
CA PRO A 49 -1.46 -6.90 17.55
C PRO A 49 -1.75 -8.40 17.44
N ALA A 50 -1.34 -9.17 18.46
CA ALA A 50 -1.50 -10.62 18.47
C ALA A 50 -2.97 -11.06 18.26
N ALA A 51 -3.92 -10.31 18.82
CA ALA A 51 -5.35 -10.57 18.67
C ALA A 51 -5.86 -10.48 17.22
N LEU A 52 -5.20 -9.66 16.37
CA LEU A 52 -5.50 -9.60 14.94
C LEU A 52 -4.79 -10.72 14.19
N LYS A 53 -3.51 -10.99 14.50
CA LYS A 53 -2.76 -12.09 13.84
C LYS A 53 -3.48 -13.44 13.95
N ASP A 54 -4.04 -13.73 15.12
CA ASP A 54 -4.78 -14.98 15.37
C ASP A 54 -6.04 -15.12 14.50
N ARG A 55 -6.67 -13.98 14.14
CA ARG A 55 -7.88 -13.92 13.31
C ARG A 55 -7.61 -13.90 11.80
N PHE A 56 -6.37 -13.62 11.40
CA PHE A 56 -5.93 -13.62 10.01
C PHE A 56 -4.90 -14.73 9.78
N PRO A 57 -5.33 -15.98 9.52
CA PRO A 57 -4.42 -17.12 9.38
C PRO A 57 -3.47 -17.00 8.18
N CYS A 58 -3.81 -16.13 7.21
CA CYS A 58 -2.99 -15.83 6.05
C CYS A 58 -2.60 -14.35 6.07
N ALA A 59 -1.30 -14.07 5.98
CA ALA A 59 -0.75 -12.74 5.80
C ALA A 59 0.18 -12.73 4.59
N ILE A 60 -0.06 -11.81 3.66
CA ILE A 60 0.71 -11.68 2.43
C ILE A 60 1.47 -10.35 2.48
N ARG A 61 2.79 -10.41 2.47
CA ARG A 61 3.64 -9.21 2.30
C ARG A 61 3.71 -8.88 0.81
N ILE A 62 3.25 -7.68 0.45
CA ILE A 62 3.39 -7.15 -0.90
C ILE A 62 4.64 -6.28 -0.92
N ASN A 63 5.72 -6.81 -1.48
CA ASN A 63 7.00 -6.11 -1.63
C ASN A 63 7.18 -5.48 -3.02
N GLU A 64 6.50 -5.99 -4.04
CA GLU A 64 6.64 -5.46 -5.40
C GLU A 64 5.29 -5.05 -5.99
N PRO A 65 5.23 -4.01 -6.85
CA PRO A 65 4.02 -3.65 -7.56
C PRO A 65 3.63 -4.75 -8.55
N HIS A 66 2.32 -4.92 -8.76
CA HIS A 66 1.83 -5.84 -9.78
C HIS A 66 2.35 -5.46 -11.19
N PRO A 67 2.75 -6.42 -12.05
CA PRO A 67 3.31 -6.13 -13.38
C PRO A 67 2.43 -5.21 -14.24
N ASN A 68 1.12 -5.38 -14.21
CA ASN A 68 0.18 -4.51 -14.95
C ASN A 68 0.25 -3.04 -14.48
N ALA A 69 0.46 -2.79 -13.19
CA ALA A 69 0.58 -1.43 -12.68
C ALA A 69 1.91 -0.78 -13.14
N LEU A 70 2.97 -1.57 -13.26
CA LEU A 70 4.24 -1.11 -13.85
C LEU A 70 4.11 -0.84 -15.36
N ALA A 71 3.21 -1.55 -16.07
CA ALA A 71 3.00 -1.35 -17.50
C ALA A 71 2.47 0.07 -17.83
N ASP A 72 1.74 0.69 -16.90
CA ASP A 72 1.25 2.06 -17.03
C ASP A 72 2.36 3.12 -16.93
N LEU A 73 3.54 2.75 -16.41
CA LEU A 73 4.72 3.62 -16.39
C LEU A 73 5.50 3.53 -17.71
N PRO A 74 6.17 4.63 -18.13
CA PRO A 74 7.19 4.59 -19.17
C PRO A 74 8.25 3.54 -18.87
N ARG A 75 8.76 2.86 -19.92
CA ARG A 75 9.71 1.74 -19.77
C ARG A 75 10.92 2.10 -18.91
N ASN A 76 11.45 3.32 -19.03
CA ASN A 76 12.60 3.79 -18.27
C ASN A 76 12.35 4.03 -16.77
N LEU A 77 11.11 3.96 -16.30
CA LEU A 77 10.76 4.12 -14.88
C LEU A 77 10.35 2.81 -14.21
N ARG A 78 10.12 1.74 -14.98
CA ARG A 78 9.51 0.50 -14.46
C ARG A 78 10.41 -0.22 -13.45
N GLU A 79 11.66 -0.49 -13.83
CA GLU A 79 12.60 -1.19 -12.94
C GLU A 79 12.91 -0.37 -11.69
N TYR A 80 13.14 0.93 -11.85
CA TYR A 80 13.37 1.79 -10.71
C TYR A 80 12.14 1.85 -9.78
N ALA A 81 10.92 1.96 -10.32
CA ALA A 81 9.70 1.89 -9.52
C ALA A 81 9.51 0.56 -8.79
N ARG A 82 9.87 -0.55 -9.43
CA ARG A 82 9.84 -1.89 -8.83
C ARG A 82 10.81 -1.99 -7.66
N LYS A 83 12.07 -1.58 -7.84
CA LYS A 83 13.11 -1.59 -6.78
C LYS A 83 12.75 -0.68 -5.59
N MET A 84 12.19 0.50 -5.88
CA MET A 84 11.87 1.50 -4.86
C MET A 84 10.59 1.21 -4.07
N ALA A 85 9.78 0.23 -4.50
CA ALA A 85 8.55 -0.15 -3.81
C ALA A 85 8.79 -0.74 -2.41
N ASP A 86 9.95 -1.39 -2.20
CA ASP A 86 10.35 -2.04 -0.94
C ASP A 86 11.63 -1.47 -0.31
N ALA A 87 12.03 -0.25 -0.67
CA ALA A 87 13.30 0.35 -0.26
C ALA A 87 13.32 0.91 1.18
N GLY A 88 12.48 0.39 2.08
CA GLY A 88 12.38 0.81 3.49
C GLY A 88 12.18 2.33 3.64
N ASN A 89 13.05 3.00 4.41
CA ASN A 89 13.00 4.45 4.60
C ASN A 89 13.16 5.26 3.30
N ARG A 90 13.70 4.64 2.25
CA ARG A 90 13.85 5.27 0.93
C ARG A 90 12.68 4.97 0.00
N ARG A 91 11.68 4.18 0.44
CA ARG A 91 10.52 3.76 -0.35
C ARG A 91 9.89 4.93 -1.11
N ILE A 92 9.53 4.67 -2.36
CA ILE A 92 8.78 5.60 -3.20
C ILE A 92 7.53 4.86 -3.68
N SER A 93 6.37 5.46 -3.47
CA SER A 93 5.11 4.85 -3.87
C SER A 93 4.92 4.91 -5.39
N LEU A 94 4.20 3.92 -5.95
CA LEU A 94 3.85 3.92 -7.37
C LEU A 94 3.06 5.17 -7.78
N ARG A 95 2.25 5.73 -6.86
CA ARG A 95 1.53 6.99 -7.08
C ARG A 95 2.47 8.17 -7.33
N GLN A 96 3.58 8.25 -6.58
CA GLN A 96 4.57 9.30 -6.81
C GLN A 96 5.25 9.12 -8.17
N PHE A 97 5.52 7.88 -8.59
CA PHE A 97 6.04 7.62 -9.94
C PHE A 97 5.06 8.06 -11.04
N TYR A 98 3.75 7.78 -10.91
CA TYR A 98 2.76 8.27 -11.87
C TYR A 98 2.70 9.80 -11.91
N ALA A 99 2.71 10.45 -10.74
CA ALA A 99 2.69 11.89 -10.64
C ALA A 99 3.93 12.51 -11.30
N TYR A 100 5.12 12.00 -11.01
CA TYR A 100 6.37 12.42 -11.65
C TYR A 100 6.35 12.19 -13.16
N SER A 101 5.94 11.00 -13.61
CA SER A 101 5.85 10.66 -15.04
C SER A 101 4.96 11.63 -15.81
N LYS A 102 3.79 11.96 -15.25
CA LYS A 102 2.86 12.91 -15.87
C LYS A 102 3.42 14.33 -15.88
N LEU A 103 4.08 14.74 -14.79
CA LEU A 103 4.54 16.11 -14.62
C LEU A 103 5.81 16.42 -15.44
N ARG A 104 6.68 15.43 -15.65
CA ARG A 104 7.90 15.61 -16.46
C ARG A 104 7.60 15.86 -17.93
N GLU A 105 6.47 15.37 -18.45
CA GLU A 105 6.07 15.56 -19.85
C GLU A 105 5.86 17.04 -20.20
N SER A 106 5.36 17.85 -19.25
CA SER A 106 5.10 19.28 -19.47
C SER A 106 6.13 20.22 -18.85
N HIS A 107 6.84 19.79 -17.80
CA HIS A 107 7.73 20.67 -17.03
C HIS A 107 9.20 20.22 -16.97
N GLY A 108 9.53 19.09 -17.61
CA GLY A 108 10.87 18.50 -17.55
C GLY A 108 11.16 17.78 -16.23
N ASP A 109 12.22 16.97 -16.24
CA ASP A 109 12.56 16.08 -15.13
C ASP A 109 12.91 16.81 -13.84
N GLU A 110 13.73 17.87 -13.90
CA GLU A 110 14.19 18.59 -12.70
C GLU A 110 13.03 19.22 -11.93
N ARG A 111 12.14 19.93 -12.63
CA ARG A 111 11.00 20.59 -12.00
C ARG A 111 9.99 19.56 -11.47
N ALA A 112 9.75 18.49 -12.23
CA ALA A 112 8.86 17.43 -11.79
C ALA A 112 9.39 16.71 -10.55
N ALA A 113 10.69 16.38 -10.52
CA ALA A 113 11.31 15.73 -9.38
C ALA A 113 11.29 16.62 -8.12
N ASN A 114 11.60 17.91 -8.26
CA ASN A 114 11.51 18.86 -7.15
C ASN A 114 10.09 18.95 -6.57
N LEU A 115 9.06 19.00 -7.43
CA LEU A 115 7.67 19.10 -6.99
C LEU A 115 7.15 17.83 -6.29
N ILE A 116 7.62 16.65 -6.67
CA ILE A 116 7.13 15.37 -6.13
C ILE A 116 7.97 14.85 -4.96
N PHE A 117 9.29 15.06 -4.99
CA PHE A 117 10.24 14.48 -4.04
C PHE A 117 10.89 15.50 -3.10
N GLY A 118 10.71 16.80 -3.34
CA GLY A 118 11.26 17.87 -2.49
C GLY A 118 12.78 17.70 -2.32
N ASP A 119 13.24 17.67 -1.07
CA ASP A 119 14.65 17.53 -0.70
C ASP A 119 15.34 16.27 -1.25
N ARG A 120 14.57 15.26 -1.68
CA ARG A 120 15.09 14.01 -2.27
C ARG A 120 15.20 14.05 -3.79
N SER A 121 14.89 15.19 -4.44
CA SER A 121 14.83 15.32 -5.90
C SER A 121 16.16 15.01 -6.58
N GLU A 122 17.27 15.57 -6.11
CA GLU A 122 18.61 15.38 -6.67
C GLU A 122 19.03 13.90 -6.60
N SER A 123 18.90 13.31 -5.40
CA SER A 123 19.17 11.89 -5.18
C SER A 123 18.30 10.97 -6.06
N PHE A 124 17.05 11.36 -6.32
CA PHE A 124 16.14 10.62 -7.20
C PHE A 124 16.60 10.69 -8.67
N LEU A 125 16.92 11.89 -9.16
CA LEU A 125 17.36 12.12 -10.53
C LEU A 125 18.69 11.42 -10.82
N ASP A 126 19.63 11.46 -9.89
CA ASP A 126 20.92 10.77 -10.05
C ASP A 126 20.77 9.26 -10.07
N ALA A 127 19.94 8.70 -9.19
CA ALA A 127 19.62 7.27 -9.23
C ALA A 127 18.97 6.87 -10.54
N MET A 128 18.09 7.70 -11.10
CA MET A 128 17.49 7.46 -12.41
C MET A 128 18.53 7.45 -13.54
N LYS A 129 19.47 8.40 -13.55
CA LYS A 129 20.54 8.44 -14.57
C LYS A 129 21.35 7.15 -14.57
N VAL A 130 21.69 6.63 -13.39
CA VAL A 130 22.43 5.37 -13.22
C VAL A 130 21.62 4.18 -13.73
N ASP A 131 20.32 4.09 -13.42
CA ASP A 131 19.47 2.96 -13.86
C ASP A 131 19.20 3.00 -15.37
N THR A 132 19.25 4.17 -16.02
CA THR A 132 19.11 4.31 -17.48
C THR A 132 20.39 4.12 -18.28
N ALA A 133 21.55 4.08 -17.62
CA ALA A 133 22.86 3.98 -18.28
C ALA A 133 23.26 2.54 -18.64
N TRP A 134 22.42 1.54 -18.32
CA TRP A 134 22.67 0.12 -18.53
C TRP A 134 21.52 -0.54 -19.30
#